data_AF-A0A8X7N0I0-F1
#
_entry.id   AF-A0A8X7N0I0-F1
#
_cell.length_a   1.000
_cell.length_b   1.000
_cell.length_c   1.000
_cell.angle_alpha   90.00
_cell.angle_beta   90.00
_cell.angle_gamma   90.00
#
_symmetry.space_group_name_H-M   'P 1'
#
loop_
_entity.id
_entity.type
_entity.pdbx_description
1 polymer ?
#
loop_
_entity_poly.entity_id
_entity_poly.type
_entity_poly.pdbx_seq_one_letter_code
_entity_poly.pdbx_strand_id
1 'polypeptide(L)'
;MSYILFDRLFLVAPVTPQSEAANAGWPCVILSDLITFRHFSHPKAWAPHSIPVGDGAAALAATAAAPMGSSGQSVVPVVVGGPGTVGSGSVVGGAIAQQPNGVVAPVVNLAALPPHLQSQAPAPGLNEQQHALSLQLAAETRLTYPFAVQCLQENGWDPVLAMGNFQALKAAGAIPAEAFVP
;
A
#
# COMPACT_ATOMS: atom_id res chain seq x y z
N MET A 1 21.59 13.53 5.39
CA MET A 1 20.73 13.51 6.60
C MET A 1 19.30 13.66 6.13
N SER A 2 18.47 12.62 6.23
CA SER A 2 17.06 12.69 5.82
C SER A 2 16.20 13.08 7.03
N TYR A 3 15.30 14.04 6.85
CA TYR A 3 14.39 14.50 7.89
C TYR A 3 13.00 13.89 7.67
N ILE A 4 12.33 13.52 8.77
CA ILE A 4 10.95 13.03 8.79
C ILE A 4 10.09 13.98 9.61
N LEU A 5 8.85 14.21 9.19
CA LEU A 5 7.82 14.86 10.00
C LEU A 5 6.99 13.77 10.69
N PHE A 6 6.53 14.05 11.90
CA PHE A 6 5.57 13.18 12.57
C PHE A 6 4.48 13.99 13.24
N ASP A 7 3.26 13.43 13.23
CA ASP A 7 2.18 13.82 14.11
C ASP A 7 1.97 12.67 15.11
N ARG A 8 1.92 12.98 16.41
CA ARG A 8 1.70 11.98 17.45
C ARG A 8 0.49 12.37 18.30
N LEU A 9 -0.45 11.45 18.42
CA LEU A 9 -1.68 11.60 19.17
C LEU A 9 -1.69 10.61 20.34
N PHE A 10 -1.94 11.13 21.54
CA PHE A 10 -2.11 10.30 22.74
C PHE A 10 -3.54 10.38 23.23
N LEU A 11 -4.14 9.21 23.49
CA LEU A 11 -5.29 9.11 24.38
C LEU A 11 -4.75 8.92 25.79
N VAL A 12 -5.09 9.84 26.69
CA VAL A 12 -4.62 9.85 28.06
C VAL A 12 -5.77 9.69 29.04
N ALA A 13 -5.49 9.05 30.18
CA ALA A 13 -6.39 9.00 31.31
C ALA A 13 -5.69 9.49 32.58
N PRO A 14 -6.46 9.97 33.59
CA PRO A 14 -5.90 10.30 34.89
C PRO A 14 -5.12 9.12 35.48
N VAL A 15 -4.03 9.43 36.17
CA VAL A 15 -3.22 8.41 36.83
C VAL A 15 -4.01 7.73 37.95
N THR A 16 -3.91 6.41 38.06
CA THR A 16 -4.48 5.68 39.19
C THR A 16 -3.59 5.87 40.43
N PRO A 17 -4.17 6.15 41.61
CA PRO A 17 -3.42 6.23 42.86
C PRO A 17 -2.54 4.99 43.10
N GLN A 18 -1.36 5.19 43.70
CA GLN A 18 -0.34 4.16 44.02
C GLN A 18 0.28 3.41 42.82
N SER A 19 -0.02 3.78 41.58
CA SER A 19 0.70 3.27 40.40
C SER A 19 2.14 3.81 40.32
N GLU A 20 3.00 3.17 39.52
CA GLU A 20 4.38 3.66 39.29
C GLU A 20 4.39 5.09 38.73
N ALA A 21 3.47 5.39 37.80
CA ALA A 21 3.31 6.73 37.27
C ALA A 21 2.95 7.73 38.38
N ALA A 22 2.06 7.38 39.30
CA ALA A 22 1.72 8.24 40.45
C ALA A 22 2.90 8.41 41.42
N ASN A 23 3.65 7.33 41.69
CA ASN A 23 4.83 7.36 42.55
C ASN A 23 5.96 8.21 41.95
N ALA A 24 6.04 8.27 40.62
CA ALA A 24 6.96 9.11 39.87
C ALA A 24 6.41 10.54 39.62
N GLY A 25 5.21 10.87 40.12
CA GLY A 25 4.62 12.21 40.02
C GLY A 25 4.01 12.55 38.66
N TRP A 26 3.79 11.57 37.78
CA TRP A 26 3.14 11.78 36.49
C TRP A 26 1.61 11.88 36.66
N PRO A 27 0.95 12.89 36.06
CA PRO A 27 -0.47 13.16 36.30
C PRO A 27 -1.41 12.27 35.49
N CYS A 28 -0.92 11.60 34.46
CA CYS A 28 -1.72 10.79 33.56
C CYS A 28 -0.94 9.56 33.07
N VAL A 29 -1.68 8.63 32.49
CA VAL A 29 -1.15 7.48 31.77
C VAL A 29 -1.62 7.52 30.33
N ILE A 30 -0.77 7.08 29.40
CA ILE A 30 -1.13 6.93 27.99
C ILE A 30 -1.89 5.61 27.86
N LEU A 31 -3.14 5.68 27.43
CA LEU A 31 -3.96 4.51 27.12
C LEU A 31 -3.71 4.01 25.70
N SER A 32 -3.47 4.93 24.76
CA SER A 32 -3.17 4.62 23.38
C SER A 32 -2.29 5.70 22.75
N ASP A 33 -1.41 5.28 21.84
CA ASP A 33 -0.45 6.12 21.15
C ASP A 33 -0.53 5.80 19.65
N LEU A 34 -0.85 6.83 18.85
CA LEU A 34 -0.82 6.76 17.40
C LEU A 34 0.20 7.77 16.88
N ILE A 35 1.18 7.26 16.14
CA ILE A 35 2.19 8.06 15.46
C ILE A 35 2.03 7.91 13.95
N THR A 36 1.97 9.05 13.26
CA THR A 36 1.96 9.10 11.80
C THR A 36 3.27 9.72 11.34
N PHE A 37 4.05 8.96 10.57
CA PHE A 37 5.26 9.45 9.93
C PHE A 37 4.96 9.94 8.52
N ARG A 38 5.55 11.07 8.14
CA ARG A 38 5.49 11.60 6.78
C ARG A 38 6.89 12.08 6.37
N HIS A 39 7.16 12.07 5.06
CA HIS A 39 8.37 12.69 4.56
C HIS A 39 8.38 14.18 4.92
N PHE A 40 9.54 14.74 5.21
CA PHE A 40 9.65 16.17 5.45
C PHE A 40 9.27 16.96 4.19
N SER A 41 8.25 17.81 4.31
CA SER A 41 7.88 18.78 3.29
C SER A 41 8.55 20.10 3.60
N HIS A 42 9.34 20.62 2.65
CA HIS A 42 10.01 21.91 2.79
C HIS A 42 9.01 23.07 2.76
N PRO A 43 9.25 24.21 3.44
CA PRO A 43 8.38 25.39 3.44
C PRO A 43 7.95 25.86 2.04
N LYS A 44 8.82 25.66 1.03
CA LYS A 44 8.54 25.97 -0.39
C LYS A 44 7.35 25.18 -0.96
N ALA A 45 6.99 24.04 -0.39
CA ALA A 45 5.81 23.26 -0.77
C ALA A 45 4.49 24.01 -0.50
N TRP A 46 4.50 25.02 0.38
CA TRP A 46 3.35 25.86 0.72
C TRP A 46 3.47 27.29 0.20
N ALA A 47 4.46 27.58 -0.67
CA ALA A 47 4.53 28.87 -1.33
C ALA A 47 3.32 29.07 -2.27
N PRO A 48 2.83 30.31 -2.48
CA PRO A 48 1.86 30.57 -3.55
C PRO A 48 2.35 29.97 -4.88
N HIS A 49 1.46 29.30 -5.61
CA HIS A 49 1.77 28.61 -6.88
C HIS A 49 2.71 27.38 -6.77
N SER A 50 2.88 26.80 -5.56
CA SER A 50 3.64 25.55 -5.38
C SER A 50 2.92 24.31 -5.92
N ILE A 51 1.60 24.39 -6.07
CA ILE A 51 0.79 23.34 -6.67
C ILE A 51 0.72 23.62 -8.17
N PRO A 52 1.22 22.71 -9.04
CA PRO A 52 0.97 22.82 -10.46
C PRO A 52 -0.54 22.72 -10.68
N VAL A 53 -1.16 23.84 -11.02
CA VAL A 53 -2.53 23.85 -11.52
C VAL A 53 -2.42 23.33 -12.95
N GLY A 54 -2.61 22.03 -13.15
CA GLY A 54 -2.85 21.51 -14.49
C GLY A 54 -4.06 22.24 -15.07
N ASP A 55 -4.05 22.54 -16.37
CA ASP A 55 -5.25 23.01 -17.05
C ASP A 55 -6.37 22.03 -16.70
N GLY A 56 -7.41 22.53 -16.02
CA GLY A 56 -8.50 21.71 -15.47
C GLY A 56 -9.24 20.84 -16.51
N ALA A 57 -8.89 20.96 -17.79
CA ALA A 57 -9.33 20.09 -18.87
C ALA A 57 -8.82 18.63 -18.74
N ALA A 58 -7.61 18.38 -18.21
CA ALA A 58 -7.06 17.03 -18.15
C ALA A 58 -7.54 16.22 -16.92
N ALA A 59 -7.71 16.89 -15.76
CA ALA A 59 -8.16 16.22 -14.53
C ALA A 59 -9.67 15.93 -14.52
N LEU A 60 -10.50 16.76 -15.17
CA LEU A 60 -11.94 16.53 -15.27
C LEU A 60 -12.31 15.44 -16.29
N ALA A 61 -11.44 15.17 -17.28
CA ALA A 61 -11.66 14.10 -18.26
C ALA A 61 -11.50 12.69 -17.65
N ALA A 62 -10.69 12.53 -16.59
CA ALA A 62 -10.47 11.24 -15.95
C ALA A 62 -11.62 10.79 -15.02
N THR A 63 -12.47 11.71 -14.54
CA THR A 63 -13.62 11.38 -13.67
C THR A 63 -14.96 11.24 -14.41
N ALA A 64 -15.00 11.47 -15.72
CA ALA A 64 -16.22 11.46 -16.52
C ALA A 64 -16.49 10.14 -17.28
N ALA A 65 -15.61 9.15 -17.17
CA ALA A 65 -15.76 7.84 -17.83
C ALA A 65 -16.18 6.73 -16.84
N ALA A 66 -17.25 6.97 -16.06
CA ALA A 66 -17.99 5.90 -15.40
C ALA A 66 -19.17 5.50 -16.29
N PRO A 67 -19.24 4.26 -16.83
CA PRO A 67 -20.46 3.82 -17.49
C PRO A 67 -21.55 3.57 -16.43
N MET A 68 -22.55 4.44 -16.42
CA MET A 68 -23.88 4.16 -15.87
C MET A 68 -24.45 2.91 -16.58
N GLY A 69 -24.63 1.84 -15.81
CA GLY A 69 -25.24 0.58 -16.27
C GLY A 69 -26.29 0.09 -15.29
N SER A 70 -27.53 0.55 -15.49
CA SER A 70 -28.82 -0.10 -15.22
C SER A 70 -29.08 -0.77 -13.86
N SER A 71 -29.92 -0.07 -13.08
CA SER A 71 -31.00 -0.56 -12.21
C SER A 71 -31.45 -2.02 -12.39
N GLY A 72 -31.57 -2.72 -11.24
CA GLY A 72 -32.25 -4.00 -11.09
C GLY A 72 -32.30 -4.44 -9.63
N GLN A 73 -33.04 -3.71 -8.79
CA GLN A 73 -33.39 -4.17 -7.44
C GLN A 73 -34.25 -5.44 -7.55
N SER A 74 -33.85 -6.52 -6.88
CA SER A 74 -34.78 -7.59 -6.50
C SER A 74 -34.50 -8.00 -5.06
N VAL A 75 -35.47 -7.68 -4.22
CA VAL A 75 -35.63 -8.06 -2.81
C VAL A 75 -35.88 -9.56 -2.65
N VAL A 76 -35.54 -10.08 -1.45
CA VAL A 76 -36.22 -11.07 -0.57
C VAL A 76 -35.27 -12.19 -0.02
N PRO A 77 -35.58 -12.86 1.11
CA PRO A 77 -35.49 -12.36 2.49
C PRO A 77 -34.67 -13.30 3.41
N VAL A 78 -34.39 -12.82 4.64
CA VAL A 78 -33.74 -13.55 5.72
C VAL A 78 -34.64 -14.67 6.28
N VAL A 79 -34.08 -15.86 6.54
CA VAL A 79 -34.69 -16.90 7.38
C VAL A 79 -33.67 -17.39 8.40
N VAL A 80 -34.11 -17.40 9.66
CA VAL A 80 -33.40 -17.80 10.89
C VAL A 80 -33.75 -19.26 11.21
N GLY A 81 -32.77 -20.04 11.69
CA GLY A 81 -33.00 -21.30 12.42
C GLY A 81 -31.78 -22.23 12.52
N GLY A 82 -31.26 -22.47 13.74
CA GLY A 82 -30.26 -23.52 14.06
C GLY A 82 -30.90 -24.91 14.27
N PRO A 83 -30.37 -25.83 15.11
CA PRO A 83 -29.00 -26.04 15.61
C PRO A 83 -28.47 -27.50 15.42
N GLY A 84 -27.13 -27.69 15.46
CA GLY A 84 -26.47 -28.92 15.95
C GLY A 84 -26.15 -30.05 14.95
N THR A 85 -24.87 -30.41 14.80
CA THR A 85 -24.28 -31.71 15.19
C THR A 85 -22.79 -31.79 14.82
N VAL A 86 -22.06 -32.53 15.66
CA VAL A 86 -20.60 -32.69 15.76
C VAL A 86 -20.02 -33.61 14.68
N GLY A 87 -18.81 -33.30 14.21
CA GLY A 87 -17.99 -34.20 13.39
C GLY A 87 -16.52 -33.78 13.38
N SER A 88 -15.72 -34.44 14.21
CA SER A 88 -14.26 -34.29 14.32
C SER A 88 -13.54 -34.76 13.04
N GLY A 89 -12.57 -33.98 12.57
CA GLY A 89 -11.68 -34.36 11.48
C GLY A 89 -10.56 -33.32 11.28
N SER A 90 -9.49 -33.48 12.05
CA SER A 90 -8.21 -32.79 11.81
C SER A 90 -7.57 -33.37 10.55
N VAL A 91 -7.11 -32.55 9.59
CA VAL A 91 -5.68 -32.26 9.37
C VAL A 91 -5.44 -31.37 8.12
N VAL A 92 -4.49 -30.44 8.29
CA VAL A 92 -3.61 -29.74 7.31
C VAL A 92 -4.19 -28.70 6.34
N GLY A 93 -3.83 -27.42 6.61
CA GLY A 93 -3.19 -26.57 5.60
C GLY A 93 -4.02 -25.40 5.05
N GLY A 94 -3.64 -24.17 5.43
CA GLY A 94 -3.93 -22.95 4.68
C GLY A 94 -5.02 -22.06 5.29
N ALA A 95 -4.67 -21.31 6.34
CA ALA A 95 -5.51 -20.22 6.81
C ALA A 95 -5.46 -19.05 5.80
N ILE A 96 -6.47 -18.97 4.94
CA ILE A 96 -6.85 -17.73 4.25
C ILE A 96 -7.42 -16.75 5.28
N ALA A 97 -6.58 -15.87 5.82
CA ALA A 97 -7.05 -14.71 6.58
C ALA A 97 -7.68 -13.71 5.61
N GLN A 98 -8.98 -13.86 5.37
CA GLN A 98 -9.79 -12.95 4.58
C GLN A 98 -10.09 -11.70 5.43
N GLN A 99 -9.45 -10.57 5.11
CA GLN A 99 -9.82 -9.28 5.71
C GLN A 99 -11.18 -8.81 5.14
N PRO A 100 -12.06 -8.16 5.94
CA PRO A 100 -13.45 -7.91 5.56
C PRO A 100 -13.71 -6.67 4.70
N ASN A 101 -12.70 -6.04 4.08
CA ASN A 101 -12.92 -4.92 3.18
C ASN A 101 -12.04 -5.04 1.93
N GLY A 102 -12.68 -5.32 0.78
CA GLY A 102 -12.06 -5.76 -0.48
C GLY A 102 -11.26 -4.72 -1.26
N VAL A 103 -10.13 -4.29 -0.72
CA VAL A 103 -8.96 -3.92 -1.53
C VAL A 103 -7.98 -5.08 -1.42
N VAL A 104 -7.90 -5.90 -2.47
CA VAL A 104 -6.92 -6.98 -2.57
C VAL A 104 -5.56 -6.30 -2.63
N ALA A 105 -4.85 -6.19 -1.50
CA ALA A 105 -3.43 -5.90 -1.54
C ALA A 105 -2.79 -6.97 -2.43
N PRO A 106 -1.90 -6.62 -3.38
CA PRO A 106 -1.15 -7.63 -4.10
C PRO A 106 -0.27 -8.32 -3.07
N VAL A 107 -0.73 -9.48 -2.57
CA VAL A 107 0.06 -10.36 -1.73
C VAL A 107 1.12 -10.93 -2.65
N VAL A 108 2.28 -10.26 -2.70
CA VAL A 108 3.46 -10.80 -3.38
C VAL A 108 3.76 -12.09 -2.64
N ASN A 109 3.57 -13.23 -3.31
CA ASN A 109 3.94 -14.49 -2.72
C ASN A 109 5.47 -14.56 -2.74
N LEU A 110 6.13 -14.13 -1.66
CA LEU A 110 7.59 -14.07 -1.57
C LEU A 110 8.26 -15.42 -1.91
N ALA A 111 7.57 -16.54 -1.66
CA ALA A 111 8.06 -17.87 -1.98
C ALA A 111 8.09 -18.18 -3.50
N ALA A 112 7.30 -17.46 -4.30
CA ALA A 112 7.24 -17.60 -5.75
C ALA A 112 8.15 -16.62 -6.51
N LEU A 113 8.80 -15.69 -5.80
CA LEU A 113 9.74 -14.75 -6.41
C LEU A 113 11.05 -15.45 -6.79
N PRO A 114 11.70 -15.07 -7.90
CA PRO A 114 13.06 -15.49 -8.22
C PRO A 114 14.03 -15.25 -7.06
N PRO A 115 15.05 -16.10 -6.85
CA PRO A 115 15.96 -15.99 -5.71
C PRO A 115 16.71 -14.64 -5.64
N HIS A 116 16.95 -14.00 -6.78
CA HIS A 116 17.58 -12.67 -6.82
C HIS A 116 16.67 -11.53 -6.30
N LEU A 117 15.35 -11.75 -6.20
CA LEU A 117 14.38 -10.81 -5.65
C LEU A 117 14.04 -11.08 -4.17
N GLN A 118 14.18 -12.32 -3.71
CA GLN A 118 13.84 -12.73 -2.34
C GLN A 118 14.71 -12.04 -1.28
N SER A 119 15.95 -11.69 -1.60
CA SER A 119 16.89 -11.01 -0.70
C SER A 119 17.04 -9.51 -1.00
N GLN A 120 16.17 -8.91 -1.82
CA GLN A 120 16.26 -7.50 -2.14
C GLN A 120 15.79 -6.64 -0.97
N ALA A 121 16.68 -5.74 -0.52
CA ALA A 121 16.32 -4.73 0.46
C ALA A 121 15.45 -3.64 -0.17
N PRO A 122 14.53 -3.02 0.58
CA PRO A 122 13.81 -1.85 0.12
C PRO A 122 14.78 -0.74 -0.28
N ALA A 123 14.56 -0.14 -1.45
CA ALA A 123 15.32 1.03 -1.87
C ALA A 123 15.12 2.20 -0.87
N PRO A 124 16.12 3.08 -0.67
CA PRO A 124 16.01 4.18 0.28
C PRO A 124 14.83 5.10 -0.03
N GLY A 125 13.92 5.27 0.93
CA GLY A 125 12.76 6.15 0.78
C GLY A 125 11.52 5.50 0.13
N LEU A 126 11.58 4.21 -0.24
CA LEU A 126 10.40 3.45 -0.65
C LEU A 126 9.59 3.01 0.57
N ASN A 127 8.26 3.10 0.47
CA ASN A 127 7.37 2.48 1.44
C ASN A 127 7.17 0.97 1.14
N GLU A 128 6.57 0.23 2.08
CA GLU A 128 6.39 -1.22 1.97
C GLU A 128 5.52 -1.64 0.77
N GLN A 129 4.47 -0.86 0.45
CA GLN A 129 3.60 -1.13 -0.70
C GLN A 129 4.32 -0.93 -2.04
N GLN A 130 5.12 0.13 -2.16
CA GLN A 130 5.95 0.41 -3.32
C GLN A 130 7.01 -0.67 -3.53
N HIS A 131 7.57 -1.18 -2.43
CA HIS A 131 8.56 -2.25 -2.49
C HIS A 131 7.90 -3.55 -2.99
N ALA A 132 6.74 -3.88 -2.46
CA ALA A 132 5.93 -5.01 -2.92
C ALA A 132 5.57 -4.91 -4.40
N LEU A 133 5.12 -3.74 -4.87
CA LEU A 133 4.81 -3.49 -6.29
C LEU A 133 6.05 -3.64 -7.18
N SER A 134 7.21 -3.15 -6.72
CA SER A 134 8.46 -3.25 -7.46
C SER A 134 8.93 -4.69 -7.61
N LEU A 135 8.78 -5.51 -6.57
CA LEU A 135 9.07 -6.94 -6.62
C LEU A 135 8.14 -7.68 -7.60
N GLN A 136 6.85 -7.33 -7.58
CA GLN A 136 5.86 -7.89 -8.51
C GLN A 136 6.22 -7.56 -9.97
N LEU A 137 6.50 -6.28 -10.27
CA LEU A 137 6.85 -5.83 -11.62
C LEU A 137 8.16 -6.47 -12.09
N ALA A 138 9.18 -6.54 -11.22
CA ALA A 138 10.45 -7.19 -11.54
C ALA A 138 10.27 -8.68 -11.87
N ALA A 139 9.41 -9.39 -11.12
CA ALA A 139 9.12 -10.79 -11.37
C ALA A 139 8.40 -11.02 -12.71
N GLU A 140 7.48 -10.14 -13.08
CA GLU A 140 6.68 -10.26 -14.31
C GLU A 140 7.44 -9.84 -15.57
N THR A 141 8.23 -8.77 -15.48
CA THR A 141 8.94 -8.18 -16.63
C THR A 141 10.35 -8.72 -16.82
N ARG A 142 10.89 -9.43 -15.82
CA ARG A 142 12.33 -9.78 -15.70
C ARG A 142 13.24 -8.56 -15.73
N LEU A 143 12.76 -7.41 -15.30
CA LEU A 143 13.62 -6.28 -15.00
C LEU A 143 14.36 -6.51 -13.69
N THR A 144 15.55 -5.94 -13.59
CA THR A 144 16.24 -5.85 -12.31
C THR A 144 15.45 -4.92 -11.37
N TYR A 145 15.53 -5.19 -10.07
CA TYR A 145 14.84 -4.41 -9.03
C TYR A 145 14.96 -2.88 -9.18
N PRO A 146 16.16 -2.28 -9.37
CA PRO A 146 16.29 -0.83 -9.53
C PRO A 146 15.58 -0.28 -10.76
N PHE A 147 15.54 -1.01 -11.88
CA PHE A 147 14.81 -0.59 -13.08
C PHE A 147 13.30 -0.72 -12.91
N ALA A 148 12.83 -1.75 -12.20
CA ALA A 148 11.41 -1.89 -11.86
C ALA A 148 10.93 -0.73 -10.97
N VAL A 149 11.75 -0.31 -9.98
CA VAL A 149 11.47 0.87 -9.14
C VAL A 149 11.38 2.14 -9.99
N GLN A 150 12.35 2.36 -10.89
CA GLN A 150 12.36 3.53 -11.78
C GLN A 150 11.11 3.57 -12.66
N CYS A 151 10.73 2.43 -13.24
CA CYS A 151 9.56 2.32 -14.10
C CYS A 151 8.27 2.67 -13.34
N LEU A 152 8.09 2.18 -12.11
CA LEU A 152 6.93 2.56 -11.30
C LEU A 152 6.96 4.04 -10.91
N GLN A 153 8.14 4.58 -10.59
CA GLN A 153 8.27 5.97 -10.17
C GLN A 153 7.93 6.98 -11.28
N GLU A 154 8.34 6.72 -12.51
CA GLU A 154 8.01 7.56 -13.68
C GLU A 154 6.53 7.50 -14.05
N ASN A 155 5.85 6.41 -13.67
CA ASN A 155 4.45 6.15 -13.98
C ASN A 155 3.52 6.38 -12.78
N GLY A 156 3.96 7.17 -11.78
CA GLY A 156 3.13 7.57 -10.65
C GLY A 156 2.75 6.43 -9.69
N TRP A 157 3.53 5.35 -9.67
CA TRP A 157 3.26 4.10 -8.93
C TRP A 157 2.01 3.33 -9.39
N ASP A 158 1.53 3.59 -10.61
CA ASP A 158 0.46 2.81 -11.25
C ASP A 158 1.04 1.60 -12.00
N PRO A 159 0.77 0.36 -11.55
CA PRO A 159 1.31 -0.84 -12.17
C PRO A 159 0.76 -1.10 -13.59
N VAL A 160 -0.48 -0.70 -13.88
CA VAL A 160 -1.11 -0.92 -15.19
C VAL A 160 -0.48 0.02 -16.23
N LEU A 161 -0.34 1.30 -15.86
CA LEU A 161 0.28 2.30 -16.71
C LEU A 161 1.77 2.01 -16.93
N ALA A 162 2.48 1.62 -15.86
CA ALA A 162 3.88 1.21 -15.95
C ALA A 162 4.09 -0.01 -16.87
N MET A 163 3.24 -1.03 -16.79
CA MET A 163 3.31 -2.22 -17.65
C MET A 163 3.10 -1.86 -19.13
N GLY A 164 2.11 -1.01 -19.42
CA GLY A 164 1.85 -0.54 -20.78
C GLY A 164 3.04 0.23 -21.37
N ASN A 165 3.60 1.17 -20.61
CA ASN A 165 4.76 1.95 -21.04
C ASN A 165 6.03 1.10 -21.17
N PHE A 166 6.24 0.13 -20.27
CA PHE A 166 7.31 -0.86 -20.40
C PHE A 166 7.20 -1.66 -21.71
N GLN A 167 6.01 -2.17 -22.04
CA GLN A 167 5.80 -2.93 -23.28
C GLN A 167 6.06 -2.09 -24.52
N ALA A 168 5.63 -0.82 -24.53
CA ALA A 168 5.93 0.10 -25.63
C ALA A 168 7.44 0.33 -25.79
N LEU A 169 8.16 0.60 -24.70
CA LEU A 169 9.63 0.79 -24.72
C LEU A 169 10.39 -0.47 -25.13
N LYS A 170 9.90 -1.64 -24.71
CA LYS A 170 10.45 -2.94 -25.09
C LYS A 170 10.27 -3.19 -26.59
N ALA A 171 9.09 -2.90 -27.14
CA ALA A 171 8.82 -3.02 -28.58
C ALA A 171 9.65 -2.03 -29.41
N ALA A 172 9.92 -0.84 -28.87
CA ALA A 172 10.78 0.16 -29.50
C ALA A 172 12.28 -0.18 -29.41
N GLY A 173 12.68 -1.21 -28.67
CA GLY A 173 14.09 -1.56 -28.46
C GLY A 173 14.87 -0.53 -27.63
N ALA A 174 14.17 0.31 -26.85
CA ALA A 174 14.76 1.39 -26.07
C ALA A 174 15.26 0.95 -24.68
N ILE A 175 14.94 -0.28 -24.26
CA ILE A 175 15.35 -0.81 -22.95
C ILE A 175 16.73 -1.48 -23.08
N PRO A 176 17.76 -1.00 -22.36
CA PRO A 176 19.10 -1.58 -22.40
C PRO A 176 19.11 -3.02 -21.87
N ALA A 177 20.02 -3.86 -22.36
CA ALA A 177 20.11 -5.27 -21.97
C ALA A 177 20.41 -5.44 -20.47
N GLU A 178 21.14 -4.49 -19.90
CA GLU A 178 21.49 -4.38 -18.48
C GLU A 178 20.27 -4.17 -17.56
N ALA A 179 19.14 -3.73 -18.13
CA ALA A 179 17.90 -3.59 -17.39
C ALA A 179 17.29 -4.96 -17.06
N PHE A 180 17.62 -6.00 -17.82
CA PHE A 180 17.13 -7.35 -17.61
C PHE A 180 18.07 -8.16 -16.73
N VAL A 181 17.48 -9.05 -15.93
CA VAL A 181 18.27 -10.01 -15.16
C VAL A 181 18.89 -11.04 -16.13
N PRO A 182 20.18 -11.38 -16.01
CA PRO A 182 20.83 -12.38 -16.86
C PRO A 182 20.20 -13.78 -16.74
#